data_AF-A0A2H9LQW2-F1
#
_entry.id   AF-A0A2H9LQW2-F1
#
_cell.length_a   1.000
_cell.length_b   1.000
_cell.length_c   1.000
_cell.angle_alpha   90.00
_cell.angle_beta   90.00
_cell.angle_gamma   90.00
#
_symmetry.space_group_name_H-M   'P 1'
#
loop_
_entity.id
_entity.type
_entity.pdbx_description
1 polymer ?
#
loop_
_entity_poly.entity_id
_entity_poly.type
_entity_poly.pdbx_seq_one_letter_code
_entity_poly.pdbx_strand_id
1 'polypeptide(L)'
;MQPFSENAELMNILFTPGEANNFPVQLLINGVEVYEGLLKQAEPVTLSVDGDDINLGIDNNITLIAGEGAEYELSNILMRFYSLPSGMAAKYVVFDLPESALSDDTVNFEFELSGIVEPGDVIFEILNTGAKYTVPSEELVIGNNVLGVYTDDLEETGNNVKIYSTTGRLIINEFKVK
;
A
#
# COMPACT_ATOMS: atom_id res chain seq x y z
N MET A 1 16.56 9.58 13.65
CA MET A 1 15.46 8.95 12.90
C MET A 1 15.21 7.60 13.55
N GLN A 2 13.99 7.37 14.02
CA GLN A 2 13.55 6.02 14.36
C GLN A 2 13.60 5.15 13.10
N PRO A 3 13.85 3.83 13.23
CA PRO A 3 13.74 2.93 12.09
C PRO A 3 12.31 2.94 11.56
N PHE A 4 12.15 2.97 10.23
CA PHE A 4 10.84 2.82 9.59
C PHE A 4 10.21 1.48 9.98
N SER A 5 8.90 1.47 10.14
CA SER A 5 8.10 0.26 10.31
C SER A 5 8.21 -0.62 9.06
N GLU A 6 8.16 -1.94 9.24
CA GLU A 6 8.30 -2.90 8.13
C GLU A 6 7.21 -2.77 7.06
N ASN A 7 6.08 -2.14 7.39
CA ASN A 7 4.92 -1.98 6.51
C ASN A 7 4.62 -0.51 6.13
N ALA A 8 5.52 0.43 6.42
CA ALA A 8 5.27 1.86 6.30
C ALA A 8 4.80 2.28 4.90
N GLU A 9 3.70 3.04 4.84
CA GLU A 9 3.46 3.92 3.70
C GLU A 9 4.42 5.10 3.78
N LEU A 10 5.49 5.14 2.99
CA LEU A 10 6.35 6.33 3.00
C LEU A 10 5.68 7.47 2.25
N MET A 11 5.91 8.66 2.75
CA MET A 11 5.72 9.86 1.96
C MET A 11 7.05 10.59 1.84
N ASN A 12 7.39 10.96 0.61
CA ASN A 12 8.44 11.92 0.37
C ASN A 12 7.80 13.28 0.11
N ILE A 13 8.17 14.25 0.93
CA ILE A 13 7.89 15.66 0.68
C ILE A 13 9.16 16.27 0.11
N LEU A 14 9.04 16.79 -1.10
CA LEU A 14 10.07 17.60 -1.75
C LEU A 14 9.59 19.05 -1.84
N PHE A 15 10.40 19.99 -1.40
CA PHE A 15 10.12 21.40 -1.58
C PHE A 15 11.41 22.21 -1.69
N THR A 16 11.32 23.42 -2.22
CA THR A 16 12.43 24.37 -2.29
C THR A 16 12.07 25.66 -1.57
N PRO A 17 12.79 26.04 -0.50
CA PRO A 17 12.60 27.34 0.15
C PRO A 17 12.94 28.49 -0.79
N GLY A 18 12.02 29.45 -0.92
CA GLY A 18 12.18 30.69 -1.68
C GLY A 18 12.97 31.72 -0.87
N GLU A 19 12.27 32.56 -0.10
CA GLU A 19 12.88 33.34 0.97
C GLU A 19 12.98 32.46 2.23
N ALA A 20 14.19 32.27 2.76
CA ALA A 20 14.42 31.45 3.95
C ALA A 20 15.29 32.22 4.96
N ASN A 21 14.73 32.48 6.14
CA ASN A 21 15.44 33.13 7.23
C ASN A 21 16.24 32.12 8.06
N ASN A 22 17.30 32.59 8.72
CA ASN A 22 18.18 31.77 9.58
C ASN A 22 17.55 31.40 10.95
N PHE A 23 16.23 31.36 11.06
CA PHE A 23 15.51 30.84 12.22
C PHE A 23 15.13 29.37 12.00
N PRO A 24 14.92 28.59 13.08
CA PRO A 24 14.42 27.23 12.93
C PRO A 24 12.94 27.24 12.54
N VAL A 25 12.55 26.24 11.76
CA VAL A 25 11.14 25.91 11.47
C VAL A 25 10.82 24.53 12.00
N GLN A 26 9.55 24.32 12.32
CA GLN A 26 8.98 23.01 12.56
C GLN A 26 7.97 22.71 11.44
N LEU A 27 8.09 21.52 10.86
CA LEU A 27 7.11 21.00 9.92
C LEU A 27 6.36 19.85 10.59
N LEU A 28 5.03 19.97 10.60
CA LEU A 28 4.14 18.95 11.13
C LEU A 28 3.24 18.40 10.03
N ILE A 29 3.00 17.09 10.09
CA ILE A 29 2.03 16.38 9.25
C ILE A 29 1.04 15.71 10.18
N ASN A 30 -0.25 16.04 10.03
CA ASN A 30 -1.32 15.56 10.92
C ASN A 30 -1.02 15.80 12.41
N GLY A 31 -0.27 16.87 12.73
CA GLY A 31 0.15 17.21 14.08
C GLY A 31 1.39 16.49 14.61
N VAL A 32 1.99 15.58 13.83
CA VAL A 32 3.27 14.93 14.18
C VAL A 32 4.42 15.69 13.55
N GLU A 33 5.44 16.02 14.35
CA GLU A 33 6.64 16.69 13.87
C GLU A 33 7.47 15.74 13.01
N VAL A 34 7.79 16.18 11.79
CA VAL A 34 8.58 15.41 10.82
C VAL A 34 9.90 16.08 10.45
N TYR A 35 10.06 17.35 10.80
CA TYR A 35 11.29 18.09 10.62
C TYR A 35 11.36 19.26 11.62
N GLU A 36 12.54 19.43 12.21
CA GLU A 36 12.91 20.61 12.98
C GLU A 36 14.32 21.04 12.55
N GLY A 37 14.47 22.30 12.12
CA GLY A 37 15.79 22.80 11.72
C GLY A 37 15.79 24.08 10.89
N LEU A 38 16.97 24.46 10.42
CA LEU A 38 17.16 25.60 9.52
C LEU A 38 16.98 25.19 8.06
N LEU A 39 16.13 25.91 7.35
CA LEU A 39 16.03 25.82 5.90
C LEU A 39 17.03 26.76 5.23
N LYS A 40 17.57 26.34 4.10
CA LYS A 40 18.46 27.18 3.29
C LYS A 40 17.75 27.61 2.01
N GLN A 41 17.92 28.88 1.67
CA GLN A 41 17.34 29.46 0.47
C GLN A 41 17.82 28.71 -0.79
N ALA A 42 16.87 28.40 -1.67
CA ALA A 42 17.07 27.71 -2.94
C ALA A 42 17.71 26.31 -2.87
N GLU A 43 17.89 25.75 -1.68
CA GLU A 43 18.34 24.36 -1.52
C GLU A 43 17.13 23.43 -1.40
N PRO A 44 16.97 22.42 -2.29
CA PRO A 44 15.88 21.46 -2.19
C PRO A 44 15.95 20.65 -0.89
N VAL A 45 14.80 20.50 -0.23
CA VAL A 45 14.65 19.68 0.98
C VAL A 45 13.82 18.46 0.64
N THR A 46 14.33 17.28 0.98
CA THR A 46 13.62 16.00 0.84
C THR A 46 13.44 15.41 2.23
N LEU A 47 12.20 15.17 2.61
CA LEU A 47 11.83 14.50 3.85
C LEU A 47 11.15 13.18 3.52
N SER A 48 11.63 12.09 4.11
CA SER A 48 11.02 10.77 4.04
C SER A 48 10.41 10.44 5.39
N VAL A 49 9.10 10.22 5.41
CA VAL A 49 8.34 10.01 6.65
C VAL A 49 7.64 8.66 6.62
N ASP A 50 7.53 8.02 7.78
CA ASP A 50 6.75 6.81 7.99
C ASP A 50 5.26 7.18 8.11
N GLY A 51 4.43 6.70 7.19
CA GLY A 51 3.01 7.00 7.14
C GLY A 51 2.20 6.36 8.26
N ASP A 52 2.67 5.24 8.82
CA ASP A 52 2.01 4.56 9.94
C ASP A 52 2.17 5.39 11.22
N ASP A 53 3.34 5.98 11.44
CA ASP A 53 3.63 6.81 12.62
C ASP A 53 2.84 8.14 12.63
N ILE A 54 2.46 8.64 11.45
CA ILE A 54 1.81 9.94 11.29
C ILE A 54 0.35 9.86 10.82
N ASN A 55 -0.21 8.64 10.76
CA ASN A 55 -1.58 8.35 10.33
C ASN A 55 -1.95 9.06 9.01
N LEU A 56 -1.23 8.75 7.92
CA LEU A 56 -1.57 9.31 6.62
C LEU A 56 -2.94 8.83 6.13
N GLY A 57 -3.70 9.74 5.51
CA GLY A 57 -5.01 9.47 4.94
C GLY A 57 -5.25 10.21 3.63
N ILE A 58 -6.53 10.27 3.21
CA ILE A 58 -6.93 11.04 2.01
C ILE A 58 -6.79 12.55 2.20
N ASP A 59 -6.92 13.02 3.45
CA ASP A 59 -6.82 14.41 3.84
C ASP A 59 -5.71 14.53 4.88
N ASN A 60 -4.55 15.05 4.48
CA ASN A 60 -3.43 15.31 5.38
C ASN A 60 -3.26 16.81 5.58
N ASN A 61 -3.06 17.22 6.83
CA ASN A 61 -2.77 18.61 7.16
C ASN A 61 -1.26 18.81 7.30
N ILE A 62 -0.70 19.71 6.49
CA ILE A 62 0.70 20.12 6.58
C ILE A 62 0.74 21.51 7.24
N THR A 63 1.37 21.58 8.40
CA THR A 63 1.52 22.82 9.16
C THR A 63 2.99 23.20 9.27
N LEU A 64 3.30 24.45 8.95
CA LEU A 64 4.63 25.03 9.14
C LEU A 64 4.57 26.05 10.27
N ILE A 65 5.41 25.85 11.29
CA ILE A 65 5.53 26.75 12.43
C ILE A 65 6.89 27.43 12.34
N ALA A 66 6.86 28.75 12.19
CA ALA A 66 8.04 29.59 12.15
C ALA A 66 8.16 30.39 13.46
N GLY A 67 9.39 30.63 13.91
CA GLY A 67 9.65 31.51 15.04
C GLY A 67 9.18 32.95 14.80
N GLU A 68 9.00 33.71 15.88
CA GLU A 68 8.60 35.13 15.80
C GLU A 68 9.55 35.93 14.90
N GLY A 69 9.01 36.63 13.91
CA GLY A 69 9.78 37.42 12.94
C GLY A 69 10.44 36.61 11.82
N ALA A 70 10.23 35.29 11.76
CA ALA A 70 10.71 34.47 10.66
C ALA A 70 9.69 34.41 9.52
N GLU A 71 10.18 34.42 8.29
CA GLU A 71 9.39 34.33 7.06
C GLU A 71 9.97 33.19 6.22
N TYR A 72 9.09 32.34 5.71
CA TYR A 72 9.44 31.25 4.83
C TYR A 72 8.44 31.21 3.69
N GLU A 73 8.97 31.16 2.48
CA GLU A 73 8.19 30.83 1.31
C GLU A 73 8.59 29.43 0.84
N LEU A 74 7.61 28.53 0.68
CA LEU A 74 7.86 27.21 0.12
C LEU A 74 7.34 27.17 -1.32
N SER A 75 8.21 26.77 -2.25
CA SER A 75 7.87 26.58 -3.66
C SER A 75 8.08 25.13 -4.06
N ASN A 76 7.42 24.72 -5.15
CA ASN A 76 7.57 23.38 -5.74
C ASN A 76 7.32 22.25 -4.74
N ILE A 77 6.33 22.41 -3.85
CA ILE A 77 5.94 21.36 -2.92
C ILE A 77 5.37 20.20 -3.73
N LEU A 78 6.13 19.12 -3.79
CA LEU A 78 5.75 17.89 -4.43
C LEU A 78 5.68 16.80 -3.37
N MET A 79 4.46 16.31 -3.16
CA MET A 79 4.21 15.14 -2.33
C MET A 79 4.20 13.92 -3.22
N ARG A 80 5.01 12.93 -2.86
CA ARG A 80 5.03 11.63 -3.52
C ARG A 80 4.83 10.57 -2.46
N PHE A 81 3.77 9.82 -2.62
CA PHE A 81 3.49 8.66 -1.81
C PHE A 81 4.28 7.49 -2.39
N TYR A 82 5.10 6.88 -1.55
CA TYR A 82 5.90 5.72 -1.84
C TYR A 82 5.56 4.69 -0.79
N SER A 83 4.75 3.70 -1.11
CA SER A 83 4.67 2.55 -0.22
C SER A 83 6.09 1.97 -0.08
N LEU A 84 6.57 1.68 1.15
CA LEU A 84 7.64 0.69 1.28
C LEU A 84 7.21 -0.56 0.51
N PRO A 85 8.14 -1.44 0.13
CA PRO A 85 7.77 -2.76 -0.39
C PRO A 85 7.03 -3.55 0.69
N SER A 86 5.75 -3.26 0.91
CA SER A 86 4.79 -4.20 1.44
C SER A 86 4.30 -5.00 0.24
N GLY A 87 4.09 -6.31 0.44
CA GLY A 87 3.43 -7.14 -0.57
C GLY A 87 2.20 -6.40 -1.07
N MET A 88 2.07 -6.29 -2.39
CA MET A 88 1.09 -5.44 -3.07
C MET A 88 -0.26 -5.35 -2.33
N ALA A 89 -0.83 -4.13 -2.24
CA ALA A 89 -2.14 -3.83 -1.67
C ALA A 89 -3.12 -5.01 -1.83
N ALA A 90 -3.48 -5.63 -0.71
CA ALA A 90 -4.35 -6.79 -0.73
C ALA A 90 -5.62 -6.48 -1.53
N LYS A 91 -5.94 -7.31 -2.50
CA LYS A 91 -7.19 -7.20 -3.26
C LYS A 91 -8.29 -7.93 -2.52
N TYR A 92 -9.42 -7.27 -2.36
CA TYR A 92 -10.61 -7.88 -1.78
C TYR A 92 -11.60 -8.11 -2.90
N VAL A 93 -12.06 -9.35 -3.03
CA VAL A 93 -13.10 -9.74 -3.98
C VAL A 93 -14.26 -10.30 -3.21
N VAL A 94 -15.46 -9.81 -3.50
CA VAL A 94 -16.70 -10.35 -2.96
C VAL A 94 -17.52 -10.98 -4.08
N PHE A 95 -17.97 -12.22 -3.88
CA PHE A 95 -18.77 -12.93 -4.87
C PHE A 95 -19.73 -13.95 -4.22
N ASP A 96 -20.77 -14.30 -4.98
CA ASP A 96 -21.65 -15.42 -4.70
C ASP A 96 -21.23 -16.62 -5.56
N LEU A 97 -21.40 -17.83 -5.03
CA LEU A 97 -21.12 -19.03 -5.81
C LEU A 97 -22.26 -19.27 -6.82
N PRO A 98 -21.95 -19.54 -8.10
CA PRO A 98 -22.97 -19.99 -9.04
C PRO A 98 -23.51 -21.36 -8.60
N GLU A 99 -24.82 -21.60 -8.74
CA GLU A 99 -25.42 -22.89 -8.33
C GLU A 99 -24.73 -24.12 -8.95
N SER A 100 -24.18 -23.98 -10.15
CA SER A 100 -23.43 -25.02 -10.83
C SER A 100 -22.12 -25.40 -10.14
N ALA A 101 -21.55 -24.52 -9.33
CA ALA A 101 -20.32 -24.76 -8.58
C ALA A 101 -20.57 -25.52 -7.26
N LEU A 102 -21.82 -25.53 -6.74
CA LEU A 102 -22.17 -26.19 -5.48
C LEU A 102 -22.19 -27.72 -5.58
N SER A 103 -22.15 -28.29 -6.78
CA SER A 103 -22.15 -29.75 -6.99
C SER A 103 -20.76 -30.37 -7.05
N ASP A 104 -19.72 -29.56 -7.14
CA ASP A 104 -18.33 -30.02 -7.28
C ASP A 104 -17.59 -29.89 -5.94
N ASP A 105 -16.63 -30.77 -5.68
CA ASP A 105 -15.81 -30.73 -4.45
C ASP A 105 -14.84 -29.51 -4.44
N THR A 106 -14.59 -28.92 -5.61
CA THR A 106 -13.66 -27.80 -5.80
C THR A 106 -14.16 -26.81 -6.84
N VAL A 107 -13.90 -25.53 -6.60
CA VAL A 107 -14.14 -24.39 -7.51
C VAL A 107 -12.82 -23.80 -7.96
N ASN A 108 -12.74 -23.35 -9.21
CA ASN A 108 -11.52 -22.77 -9.75
C ASN A 108 -11.54 -21.24 -9.64
N PHE A 109 -10.53 -20.70 -8.99
CA PHE A 109 -10.20 -19.28 -9.01
C PHE A 109 -9.21 -19.05 -10.14
N GLU A 110 -9.66 -18.38 -11.19
CA GLU A 110 -8.80 -17.95 -12.30
C GLU A 110 -8.37 -16.50 -12.07
N PHE A 111 -7.08 -16.22 -12.23
CA PHE A 111 -6.55 -14.86 -12.12
C PHE A 111 -5.46 -14.59 -13.15
N GLU A 112 -5.48 -13.38 -13.74
CA GLU A 112 -4.52 -12.97 -14.76
C GLU A 112 -3.44 -12.07 -14.15
N LEU A 113 -2.17 -12.44 -14.31
CA LEU A 113 -1.01 -11.64 -13.94
C LEU A 113 -0.41 -10.94 -15.16
N SER A 114 -0.36 -9.61 -15.16
CA SER A 114 0.26 -8.84 -16.27
C SER A 114 1.72 -8.45 -16.02
N GLY A 115 2.19 -8.61 -14.79
CA GLY A 115 3.57 -8.33 -14.42
C GLY A 115 3.93 -9.02 -13.11
N ILE A 116 5.19 -9.48 -13.05
CA ILE A 116 5.82 -10.04 -11.86
C ILE A 116 7.15 -9.31 -11.70
N VAL A 117 7.23 -8.42 -10.71
CA VAL A 117 8.45 -7.65 -10.42
C VAL A 117 9.29 -8.38 -9.37
N GLU A 118 8.62 -8.94 -8.37
CA GLU A 118 9.13 -9.95 -7.42
C GLU A 118 8.02 -10.98 -7.27
N PRO A 119 8.26 -12.29 -7.40
CA PRO A 119 7.17 -13.24 -7.49
C PRO A 119 6.45 -13.38 -6.15
N GLY A 120 7.15 -13.74 -5.07
CA GLY A 120 6.55 -14.04 -3.76
C GLY A 120 5.42 -15.09 -3.85
N ASP A 121 5.06 -15.70 -2.74
CA ASP A 121 3.88 -16.57 -2.76
C ASP A 121 2.62 -15.71 -2.79
N VAL A 122 1.60 -16.13 -3.55
CA VAL A 122 0.27 -15.49 -3.54
C VAL A 122 -0.62 -16.24 -2.59
N ILE A 123 -1.19 -15.52 -1.63
CA ILE A 123 -2.11 -16.07 -0.65
C ILE A 123 -3.52 -15.58 -0.95
N PHE A 124 -4.46 -16.53 -1.02
CA PHE A 124 -5.89 -16.32 -1.04
C PHE A 124 -6.44 -16.69 0.33
N GLU A 125 -6.90 -15.70 1.08
CA GLU A 125 -7.51 -15.87 2.39
C GLU A 125 -9.01 -15.62 2.28
N ILE A 126 -9.81 -16.65 2.58
CA ILE A 126 -11.27 -16.56 2.59
C ILE A 126 -11.68 -16.05 3.97
N LEU A 127 -12.10 -14.79 4.05
CA LEU A 127 -12.30 -14.11 5.33
C LEU A 127 -13.49 -14.67 6.11
N ASN A 128 -14.49 -15.22 5.43
CA ASN A 128 -15.67 -15.81 6.06
C ASN A 128 -15.30 -17.03 6.91
N THR A 129 -14.43 -17.90 6.38
CA THR A 129 -14.06 -19.19 6.97
C THR A 129 -12.67 -19.20 7.60
N GLY A 130 -11.82 -18.25 7.25
CA GLY A 130 -10.40 -18.20 7.62
C GLY A 130 -9.51 -19.16 6.81
N ALA A 131 -10.05 -19.87 5.81
CA ALA A 131 -9.29 -20.77 4.97
C ALA A 131 -8.22 -20.01 4.16
N LYS A 132 -7.06 -20.64 3.99
CA LYS A 132 -5.92 -20.03 3.28
C LYS A 132 -5.35 -20.98 2.24
N TYR A 133 -5.17 -20.44 1.05
CA TYR A 133 -4.58 -21.13 -0.08
C TYR A 133 -3.36 -20.36 -0.55
N THR A 134 -2.27 -21.07 -0.80
CA THR A 134 -1.01 -20.47 -1.23
C THR A 134 -0.65 -21.00 -2.61
N VAL A 135 -0.41 -20.09 -3.54
CA VAL A 135 0.21 -20.38 -4.83
C VAL A 135 1.70 -20.06 -4.71
N PRO A 136 2.60 -21.05 -4.74
CA PRO A 136 4.03 -20.84 -4.63
C PRO A 136 4.56 -19.95 -5.75
N SER A 137 5.53 -19.11 -5.42
CA SER A 137 6.12 -18.14 -6.34
C SER A 137 6.64 -18.75 -7.66
N GLU A 138 7.12 -19.99 -7.62
CA GLU A 138 7.65 -20.77 -8.73
C GLU A 138 6.58 -21.35 -9.67
N GLU A 139 5.32 -21.38 -9.23
CA GLU A 139 4.18 -21.84 -10.03
C GLU A 139 3.46 -20.68 -10.73
N LEU A 140 3.76 -19.44 -10.34
CA LEU A 140 3.17 -18.23 -10.93
C LEU A 140 3.73 -17.97 -12.33
N VAL A 141 2.83 -17.71 -13.27
CA VAL A 141 3.17 -17.30 -14.64
C VAL A 141 2.53 -15.96 -14.98
N ILE A 142 3.22 -15.16 -15.81
CA ILE A 142 2.59 -14.01 -16.47
C ILE A 142 1.53 -14.55 -17.44
N GLY A 143 0.30 -14.06 -17.32
CA GLY A 143 -0.89 -14.59 -17.97
C GLY A 143 -1.85 -15.24 -16.98
N ASN A 144 -2.60 -16.24 -17.45
CA ASN A 144 -3.65 -16.87 -16.65
C ASN A 144 -3.09 -17.91 -15.68
N ASN A 145 -3.52 -17.81 -14.42
CA ASN A 145 -3.23 -18.75 -13.35
C ASN A 145 -4.56 -19.31 -12.82
N VAL A 146 -4.50 -20.53 -12.28
CA VAL A 146 -5.68 -21.25 -11.77
C VAL A 146 -5.35 -21.80 -10.39
N LEU A 147 -6.23 -21.58 -9.43
CA LEU A 147 -6.17 -22.14 -8.09
C LEU A 147 -7.48 -22.89 -7.81
N GLY A 148 -7.39 -24.17 -7.48
CA GLY A 148 -8.53 -24.94 -6.97
C GLY A 148 -8.77 -24.65 -5.48
N VAL A 149 -10.02 -24.38 -5.13
CA VAL A 149 -10.47 -24.07 -3.76
C VAL A 149 -11.60 -25.04 -3.40
N TYR A 150 -11.56 -25.64 -2.21
CA TYR A 150 -12.61 -26.57 -1.78
C TYR A 150 -13.92 -25.82 -1.55
N THR A 151 -15.03 -26.39 -2.02
CA THR A 151 -16.37 -25.80 -1.82
C THR A 151 -16.77 -25.73 -0.34
N ASP A 152 -16.28 -26.65 0.49
CA ASP A 152 -16.50 -26.64 1.95
C ASP A 152 -15.89 -25.43 2.66
N ASP A 153 -14.92 -24.74 2.04
CA ASP A 153 -14.30 -23.52 2.58
C ASP A 153 -15.00 -22.23 2.13
N LEU A 154 -16.08 -22.37 1.35
CA LEU A 154 -16.85 -21.29 0.76
C LEU A 154 -18.29 -21.30 1.27
N GLU A 155 -18.90 -20.12 1.31
CA GLU A 155 -20.33 -19.95 1.55
C GLU A 155 -21.08 -19.88 0.22
N GLU A 156 -22.39 -20.19 0.21
CA GLU A 156 -23.19 -20.06 -1.01
C GLU A 156 -23.23 -18.61 -1.52
N THR A 157 -23.22 -17.63 -0.61
CA THR A 157 -23.30 -16.20 -0.92
C THR A 157 -22.35 -15.38 -0.05
N GLY A 158 -21.85 -14.26 -0.58
CA GLY A 158 -21.11 -13.26 0.20
C GLY A 158 -19.69 -13.67 0.59
N ASN A 159 -19.05 -14.54 -0.18
CA ASN A 159 -17.64 -14.89 0.03
C ASN A 159 -16.78 -13.65 -0.12
N ASN A 160 -15.90 -13.39 0.85
CA ASN A 160 -14.95 -12.29 0.82
C ASN A 160 -13.53 -12.86 0.83
N VAL A 161 -12.83 -12.70 -0.29
CA VAL A 161 -11.48 -13.25 -0.46
C VAL A 161 -10.48 -12.11 -0.50
N LYS A 162 -9.49 -12.19 0.38
CA LYS A 162 -8.32 -11.31 0.42
C LYS A 162 -7.17 -12.00 -0.30
N ILE A 163 -6.69 -11.37 -1.38
CA ILE A 163 -5.58 -11.86 -2.21
C ILE A 163 -4.38 -10.95 -2.02
N TYR A 164 -3.25 -11.51 -1.61
CA TYR A 164 -2.03 -10.74 -1.36
C TYR A 164 -0.78 -11.56 -1.64
N SER A 165 0.36 -10.91 -1.86
CA SER A 165 1.64 -11.60 -1.96
C SER A 165 2.44 -11.45 -0.67
N THR A 166 3.20 -12.49 -0.30
CA THR A 166 4.03 -12.48 0.91
C THR A 166 5.17 -11.47 0.80
N THR A 167 5.91 -11.53 -0.30
CA THR A 167 7.08 -10.68 -0.59
C THR A 167 7.07 -10.16 -2.03
N GLY A 168 6.07 -10.55 -2.81
CA GLY A 168 6.01 -10.31 -4.24
C GLY A 168 5.29 -9.03 -4.62
N ARG A 169 5.71 -8.50 -5.76
CA ARG A 169 5.13 -7.38 -6.48
C ARG A 169 4.53 -7.93 -7.77
N LEU A 170 3.22 -8.13 -7.75
CA LEU A 170 2.45 -8.71 -8.84
C LEU A 170 1.49 -7.66 -9.40
N ILE A 171 0.83 -7.92 -10.54
CA ILE A 171 -0.31 -7.10 -11.00
C ILE A 171 -1.40 -8.06 -11.45
N ILE A 172 -2.46 -8.19 -10.65
CA ILE A 172 -3.64 -8.99 -11.00
C ILE A 172 -4.60 -8.12 -11.82
N ASN A 173 -4.79 -8.42 -13.10
CA ASN A 173 -5.70 -7.68 -13.97
C ASN A 173 -7.15 -8.13 -13.85
N GLU A 174 -7.35 -9.44 -13.72
CA GLU A 174 -8.65 -10.08 -13.75
C GLU A 174 -8.72 -11.19 -12.71
N PHE A 175 -9.89 -11.38 -12.11
CA PHE A 175 -10.21 -12.50 -11.24
C PHE A 175 -11.59 -13.04 -11.61
N LYS A 176 -11.72 -14.35 -11.72
CA LYS A 176 -12.95 -15.07 -12.07
C LYS A 176 -13.09 -16.32 -11.21
N VAL A 177 -14.33 -16.63 -10.86
CA VAL A 177 -14.71 -17.88 -10.20
C VAL A 177 -15.44 -18.74 -11.22
N LYS A 178 -15.02 -20.00 -11.37
CA LYS A 178 -15.63 -20.96 -12.29
C LYS A 178 -15.92 -22.29 -11.61
#